data_AF-A0A9W4HBS8-F1
#
_entry.id   AF-A0A9W4HBS8-F1
#
_cell.length_a   1.000
_cell.length_b   1.000
_cell.length_c   1.000
_cell.angle_alpha   90.00
_cell.angle_beta   90.00
_cell.angle_gamma   90.00
#
_symmetry.space_group_name_H-M   'P 1'
#
loop_
_entity.id
_entity.type
_entity.pdbx_description
1 polymer ?
#
loop_
_entity_poly.entity_id
_entity_poly.type
_entity_poly.pdbx_seq_one_letter_code
_entity_poly.pdbx_strand_id
1 'polypeptide(L)'
;MCETRFAINKGLSPTSSYTPLSAEKAFYVLAEFARLHNLGSQFPIALMTAITLLTHQHYGSTVQLPLPRSFGGKQPAPTEAITSIWSSLNEELPYYMTLSCSPEVVMYPLCGSLWEPGVPCNLVAPWLHPLFNEILQQDEKSPTVSQDYETIALIGAIRRPNIGALWIGAVAGGLAPKVVKKIRTVYPPLDVISFPRTGCPQAFMDIQGSGPYTYGSPKQISRPDV
;
A
#
# COMPACT_ATOMS: atom_id res chain seq x y z
N MET A 1 -2.51 -22.92 23.51
CA MET A 1 -3.68 -22.38 22.77
C MET A 1 -4.30 -21.32 23.67
N CYS A 2 -3.92 -20.05 23.50
CA CYS A 2 -4.46 -18.93 24.28
C CYS A 2 -5.06 -17.92 23.32
N GLU A 3 -6.36 -18.02 23.07
CA GLU A 3 -7.14 -16.97 22.42
C GLU A 3 -7.45 -15.90 23.47
N THR A 4 -6.68 -14.82 23.49
CA THR A 4 -7.06 -13.63 24.26
C THR A 4 -7.96 -12.78 23.38
N ARG A 5 -9.27 -13.01 23.47
CA ARG A 5 -10.29 -12.12 22.88
C ARG A 5 -10.32 -10.82 23.68
N PHE A 6 -9.87 -9.72 23.07
CA PHE A 6 -10.07 -8.38 23.64
C PHE A 6 -11.54 -7.98 23.46
N ALA A 7 -12.36 -8.25 24.47
CA ALA A 7 -13.70 -7.69 24.56
C ALA A 7 -13.61 -6.30 25.21
N ILE A 8 -13.83 -5.24 24.43
CA ILE A 8 -14.02 -3.89 24.98
C ILE A 8 -15.47 -3.78 25.45
N ASN A 9 -15.73 -4.19 26.70
CA ASN A 9 -16.96 -3.84 27.40
C ASN A 9 -16.80 -2.40 27.94
N LYS A 10 -17.05 -1.40 27.09
CA LYS A 10 -17.31 -0.04 27.60
C LYS A 10 -18.82 0.08 27.84
N GLY A 11 -19.20 0.05 29.12
CA GLY A 11 -20.49 0.58 29.53
C GLY A 11 -20.59 2.02 29.04
N LEU A 12 -21.53 2.29 28.14
CA LEU A 12 -21.85 3.64 27.70
C LEU A 12 -22.47 4.39 28.89
N SER A 13 -21.70 5.24 29.56
CA SER A 13 -22.25 6.38 30.29
C SER A 13 -22.50 7.51 29.27
N PRO A 14 -23.75 7.95 29.05
CA PRO A 14 -24.06 8.92 28.01
C PRO A 14 -24.08 10.34 28.56
N THR A 15 -22.91 10.95 28.85
CA THR A 15 -22.81 12.39 29.10
C THR A 15 -21.41 12.92 28.82
N SER A 16 -21.09 13.08 27.54
CA SER A 16 -20.16 14.13 27.11
C SER A 16 -20.60 14.55 25.73
N SER A 17 -21.01 15.81 25.58
CA SER A 17 -21.25 16.44 24.27
C SER A 17 -19.89 16.60 23.58
N TYR A 18 -19.35 15.49 23.10
CA TYR A 18 -18.09 15.45 22.38
C TYR A 18 -18.38 15.91 20.95
N THR A 19 -18.04 17.17 20.65
CA THR A 19 -17.90 17.58 19.26
C THR A 19 -16.72 16.81 18.68
N PRO A 20 -16.88 16.12 17.54
CA PRO A 20 -15.75 15.46 16.90
C PRO A 20 -14.71 16.52 16.53
N LEU A 21 -13.44 16.20 16.74
CA LEU A 21 -12.33 17.04 16.30
C LEU A 21 -12.38 17.21 14.78
N SER A 22 -11.98 18.38 14.27
CA SER A 22 -11.72 18.52 12.84
C SER A 22 -10.56 17.60 12.44
N ALA A 23 -10.52 17.17 11.17
CA ALA A 23 -9.48 16.29 10.67
C ALA A 23 -8.07 16.85 10.91
N GLU A 24 -7.88 18.14 10.68
CA GLU A 24 -6.62 18.85 10.94
C GLU A 24 -6.21 18.81 12.43
N LYS A 25 -7.15 19.09 13.34
CA LYS A 25 -6.89 19.03 14.79
C LYS A 25 -6.60 17.61 15.25
N ALA A 26 -7.31 16.62 14.70
CA ALA A 26 -7.07 15.22 14.99
C ALA A 26 -5.66 14.78 14.54
N PHE A 27 -5.24 15.18 13.33
CA PHE A 27 -3.90 14.91 12.82
C PHE A 27 -2.82 15.57 13.70
N TYR A 28 -3.00 16.85 14.05
CA TYR A 28 -2.06 17.56 14.93
C TYR A 28 -1.88 16.86 16.28
N VAL A 29 -2.99 16.46 16.92
CA VAL A 29 -2.95 15.74 18.21
C VAL A 29 -2.23 14.39 18.07
N LEU A 30 -2.48 13.64 16.99
CA LEU A 30 -1.81 12.37 16.73
C LEU A 30 -0.30 12.56 16.47
N ALA A 31 0.08 13.58 15.70
CA ALA A 31 1.46 13.91 15.43
C ALA A 31 2.20 14.32 16.71
N GLU A 32 1.57 15.16 17.55
CA GLU A 32 2.14 15.57 18.83
C GLU A 32 2.28 14.39 19.80
N PHE A 33 1.29 13.49 19.84
CA PHE A 33 1.40 12.24 20.57
C PHE A 33 2.59 11.40 20.09
N ALA A 34 2.72 11.21 18.77
CA ALA A 34 3.83 10.47 18.19
C ALA A 34 5.18 11.12 18.53
N ARG A 35 5.25 12.46 18.55
CA ARG A 35 6.45 13.22 18.93
C ARG A 35 6.83 12.96 20.38
N LEU A 36 5.88 13.09 21.31
CA LEU A 36 6.08 12.89 22.75
C LEU A 36 6.58 11.48 23.08
N HIS A 37 6.14 10.48 22.31
CA HIS A 37 6.52 9.09 22.50
C HIS A 37 7.68 8.61 21.61
N ASN A 38 8.35 9.52 20.88
CA ASN A 38 9.43 9.20 19.94
C ASN A 38 9.03 8.14 18.88
N LEU A 39 7.78 8.21 18.42
CA LEU A 39 7.20 7.35 17.38
C LEU A 39 7.32 7.98 15.98
N GLY A 40 8.29 8.88 15.80
CA GLY A 40 8.43 9.72 14.61
C GLY A 40 8.40 8.97 13.28
N SER A 41 9.18 7.89 13.19
CA SER A 41 9.25 7.03 12.01
C SER A 41 8.07 6.07 11.88
N GLN A 42 7.39 5.75 12.99
CA GLN A 42 6.27 4.81 13.00
C GLN A 42 4.96 5.47 12.61
N PHE A 43 4.78 6.76 12.89
CA PHE A 43 3.53 7.46 12.64
C PHE A 43 3.10 7.45 11.17
N PRO A 44 3.96 7.79 10.18
CA PRO A 44 3.60 7.69 8.76
C PRO A 44 3.27 6.26 8.34
N ILE A 45 4.06 5.27 8.81
CA ILE A 45 3.85 3.85 8.49
C ILE A 45 2.49 3.38 9.03
N ALA A 46 2.17 3.72 10.27
CA ALA A 46 0.91 3.39 10.92
C ALA A 46 -0.28 4.05 10.21
N LEU A 47 -0.14 5.30 9.79
CA LEU A 47 -1.18 5.99 9.03
C LEU A 47 -1.42 5.32 7.67
N MET A 48 -0.36 5.03 6.92
CA MET A 48 -0.50 4.34 5.63
C MET A 48 -1.05 2.92 5.80
N THR A 49 -0.69 2.23 6.88
CA THR A 49 -1.30 0.93 7.25
C THR A 49 -2.80 1.10 7.49
N ALA A 50 -3.21 2.15 8.21
CA ALA A 50 -4.62 2.45 8.46
C ALA A 50 -5.41 2.72 7.16
N ILE A 51 -4.81 3.40 6.19
CA ILE A 51 -5.40 3.64 4.85
C ILE A 51 -5.70 2.32 4.12
N THR A 52 -4.93 1.26 4.38
CA THR A 52 -5.15 -0.05 3.75
C THR A 52 -6.19 -0.94 4.47
N LEU A 53 -6.76 -0.52 5.60
CA LEU A 53 -7.68 -1.35 6.40
C LEU A 53 -8.91 -1.81 5.61
N LEU A 54 -9.51 -0.91 4.83
CA LEU A 54 -10.66 -1.25 3.99
C LEU A 54 -10.28 -2.25 2.90
N THR A 55 -9.06 -2.16 2.37
CA THR A 55 -8.49 -3.14 1.43
C THR A 55 -8.29 -4.50 2.10
N HIS A 56 -7.78 -4.53 3.33
CA HIS A 56 -7.69 -5.75 4.12
C HIS A 56 -9.05 -6.43 4.30
N GLN A 57 -10.08 -5.66 4.66
CA GLN A 57 -11.45 -6.17 4.81
C GLN A 57 -12.00 -6.74 3.49
N HIS A 58 -11.83 -6.01 2.40
CA HIS A 58 -12.33 -6.41 1.08
C HIS A 58 -11.70 -7.71 0.55
N TYR A 59 -10.38 -7.89 0.73
CA TYR A 59 -9.66 -9.08 0.26
C TYR A 59 -9.56 -10.21 1.30
N GLY A 60 -10.29 -10.10 2.43
CA GLY A 60 -10.29 -11.09 3.51
C GLY A 60 -8.87 -11.35 4.05
N SER A 61 -8.14 -10.29 4.35
CA SER A 61 -6.78 -10.33 4.91
C SER A 61 -6.79 -9.83 6.35
N THR A 62 -6.15 -10.56 7.25
CA THR A 62 -5.98 -10.10 8.64
C THR A 62 -4.90 -9.04 8.69
N VAL A 63 -5.22 -7.89 9.29
CA VAL A 63 -4.25 -6.82 9.53
C VAL A 63 -3.26 -7.32 10.58
N GLN A 64 -1.98 -7.34 10.21
CA GLN A 64 -0.90 -7.63 11.12
C GLN A 64 -0.47 -6.32 11.77
N LEU A 65 -0.50 -6.28 13.10
CA LEU A 65 0.05 -5.16 13.85
C LEU A 65 1.38 -5.61 14.47
N PRO A 66 2.44 -4.81 14.37
CA PRO A 66 3.70 -5.15 15.01
C PRO A 66 3.47 -5.30 16.52
N LEU A 67 3.98 -6.38 17.09
CA LEU A 67 3.95 -6.57 18.54
C LEU A 67 4.69 -5.42 19.23
N PRO A 68 4.14 -4.87 20.33
CA PRO A 68 4.84 -3.87 21.11
C PRO A 68 6.21 -4.42 21.51
N ARG A 69 7.29 -3.73 21.12
CA ARG A 69 8.63 -4.14 21.54
C ARG A 69 8.70 -4.02 23.06
N SER A 70 9.20 -5.06 23.72
CA SER A 70 9.50 -5.01 25.14
C SER A 70 10.42 -3.81 25.43
N PHE A 71 10.16 -3.10 26.52
CA PHE A 71 10.86 -1.88 26.93
C PHE A 71 12.38 -2.03 26.78
N GLY A 72 13.04 -1.12 26.05
CA GLY A 72 14.50 -1.08 25.91
C GLY A 72 15.06 -1.07 24.47
N GLY A 73 14.22 -1.08 23.43
CA GLY A 73 14.67 -0.91 22.06
C GLY A 73 15.32 0.47 21.83
N LYS A 74 16.45 0.53 21.11
CA LYS A 74 17.12 1.78 20.74
C LYS A 74 16.11 2.72 20.07
N GLN A 75 15.90 3.89 20.68
CA GLN A 75 15.05 4.93 20.11
C GLN A 75 15.75 5.51 18.87
N PRO A 76 15.07 5.59 17.72
CA PRO A 76 15.61 6.33 16.59
C PRO A 76 15.75 7.80 17.00
N ALA A 77 16.90 8.39 16.68
CA ALA A 77 17.16 9.80 16.98
C ALA A 77 16.09 10.69 16.29
N PRO A 78 15.67 11.80 16.92
CA PRO A 78 14.77 12.74 16.29
C PRO A 78 15.49 13.38 15.09
N THR A 79 15.02 13.11 13.88
CA THR A 79 15.55 13.73 12.66
C THR A 79 14.61 14.87 12.24
N GLU A 80 15.16 16.05 11.94
CA GLU A 80 14.38 17.21 11.44
C GLU A 80 13.56 16.87 10.17
N ALA A 81 14.00 15.89 9.39
CA ALA A 81 13.27 15.33 8.25
C ALA A 81 11.86 14.82 8.61
N ILE A 82 11.63 14.38 9.85
CA ILE A 82 10.33 13.85 10.31
C ILE A 82 9.26 14.93 10.30
N THR A 83 9.60 16.17 10.71
CA THR A 83 8.66 17.30 10.70
C THR A 83 8.21 17.64 9.28
N SER A 84 9.14 17.65 8.32
CA SER A 84 8.82 17.87 6.91
C SER A 84 7.94 16.76 6.34
N ILE A 85 8.19 15.49 6.68
CA ILE A 85 7.37 14.35 6.25
C ILE A 85 5.94 14.49 6.78
N TRP A 86 5.76 14.94 8.03
CA TRP A 86 4.44 15.09 8.63
C TRP A 86 3.62 16.20 7.99
N SER A 87 4.24 17.34 7.64
CA SER A 87 3.56 18.42 6.94
C SER A 87 3.04 17.96 5.57
N SER A 88 3.89 17.32 4.76
CA SER A 88 3.48 16.76 3.47
C SER A 88 2.39 15.69 3.63
N LEU A 89 2.48 14.85 4.66
CA LEU A 89 1.47 13.82 4.93
C LEU A 89 0.11 14.41 5.31
N ASN A 90 0.09 15.54 6.02
CA ASN A 90 -1.16 16.23 6.35
C ASN A 90 -1.82 16.84 5.10
N GLU A 91 -1.02 17.42 4.20
CA GLU A 91 -1.49 17.96 2.92
C GLU A 91 -2.07 16.87 2.01
N GLU A 92 -1.41 15.71 1.96
CA GLU A 92 -1.83 14.55 1.16
C GLU A 92 -2.88 13.66 1.87
N LEU A 93 -3.25 13.96 3.12
CA LEU A 93 -4.20 13.14 3.87
C LEU A 93 -5.56 12.99 3.17
N PRO A 94 -6.19 14.06 2.63
CA PRO A 94 -7.46 13.92 1.90
C PRO A 94 -7.34 13.03 0.67
N TYR A 95 -6.18 13.06 0.01
CA TYR A 95 -5.86 12.20 -1.12
C TYR A 95 -5.86 10.73 -0.69
N TYR A 96 -5.07 10.37 0.32
CA TYR A 96 -5.01 8.99 0.81
C TYR A 96 -6.34 8.49 1.41
N MET A 97 -7.07 9.34 2.12
CA MET A 97 -8.41 9.01 2.63
C MET A 97 -9.36 8.67 1.48
N THR A 98 -9.30 9.41 0.38
CA THR A 98 -10.10 9.12 -0.82
C THR A 98 -9.72 7.79 -1.46
N LEU A 99 -8.42 7.44 -1.50
CA LEU A 99 -7.97 6.12 -1.98
C LEU A 99 -8.50 4.99 -1.09
N SER A 100 -8.50 5.17 0.24
CA SER A 100 -8.97 4.14 1.18
C SER A 100 -10.42 3.70 0.92
N CYS A 101 -11.27 4.61 0.43
CA CYS A 101 -12.67 4.35 0.13
C CYS A 101 -12.87 3.35 -1.03
N SER A 102 -11.84 3.06 -1.83
CA SER A 102 -11.89 2.06 -2.89
C SER A 102 -10.74 1.05 -2.73
N PRO A 103 -11.02 -0.16 -2.22
CA PRO A 103 -10.03 -1.23 -2.09
C PRO A 103 -9.26 -1.53 -3.38
N GLU A 104 -9.92 -1.42 -4.52
CA GLU A 104 -9.35 -1.65 -5.84
C GLU A 104 -8.34 -0.57 -6.23
N VAL A 105 -8.64 0.69 -5.90
CA VAL A 105 -7.75 1.84 -6.11
C VAL A 105 -6.48 1.77 -5.28
N VAL A 106 -6.48 1.00 -4.19
CA VAL A 106 -5.27 0.66 -3.45
C VAL A 106 -4.58 -0.57 -4.05
N MET A 107 -5.33 -1.64 -4.30
CA MET A 107 -4.77 -2.94 -4.70
C MET A 107 -4.13 -2.91 -6.08
N TYR A 108 -4.77 -2.32 -7.09
CA TYR A 108 -4.31 -2.44 -8.46
C TYR A 108 -3.07 -1.61 -8.78
N PRO A 109 -2.90 -0.38 -8.27
CA PRO A 109 -1.62 0.34 -8.39
C PRO A 109 -0.47 -0.38 -7.68
N LEU A 110 -0.71 -0.98 -6.51
CA LEU A 110 0.28 -1.85 -5.86
C LEU A 110 0.66 -3.00 -6.79
N CYS A 111 -0.30 -3.70 -7.38
CA CYS A 111 -0.02 -4.77 -8.33
C CYS A 111 0.76 -4.28 -9.57
N GLY A 112 0.33 -3.15 -10.16
CA GLY A 112 0.92 -2.56 -11.36
C GLY A 112 2.33 -2.02 -11.18
N SER A 113 2.71 -1.63 -9.96
CA SER A 113 4.07 -1.15 -9.67
C SER A 113 5.16 -2.20 -9.88
N LEU A 114 4.81 -3.49 -9.92
CA LEU A 114 5.74 -4.58 -10.20
C LEU A 114 5.89 -4.85 -11.71
N TRP A 115 5.02 -4.25 -12.51
CA TRP A 115 5.04 -4.31 -13.97
C TRP A 115 5.61 -3.02 -14.58
N GLU A 116 6.19 -3.14 -15.76
CA GLU A 116 6.82 -2.02 -16.48
C GLU A 116 6.11 -1.79 -17.84
N PRO A 117 5.64 -0.56 -18.11
CA PRO A 117 5.14 -0.07 -19.40
C PRO A 117 5.80 -0.63 -20.65
N GLY A 118 7.13 -0.67 -20.67
CA GLY A 118 7.91 -1.08 -21.85
C GLY A 118 7.94 -2.60 -22.07
N VAL A 119 7.38 -3.41 -21.18
CA VAL A 119 7.42 -4.87 -21.28
C VAL A 119 6.22 -5.36 -22.11
N PRO A 120 6.46 -6.00 -23.26
CA PRO A 120 5.42 -6.63 -24.06
C PRO A 120 4.58 -7.62 -23.24
N CYS A 121 3.29 -7.71 -23.52
CA CYS A 121 2.37 -8.58 -22.76
C CYS A 121 2.81 -10.06 -22.75
N ASN A 122 3.43 -10.55 -23.83
CA ASN A 122 3.98 -11.91 -23.92
C ASN A 122 5.25 -12.13 -23.07
N LEU A 123 5.88 -11.07 -22.58
CA LEU A 123 7.07 -11.11 -21.73
C LEU A 123 6.77 -10.80 -20.25
N VAL A 124 5.50 -10.57 -19.89
CA VAL A 124 5.11 -10.25 -18.50
C VAL A 124 5.42 -11.40 -17.54
N ALA A 125 5.17 -12.64 -17.92
CA ALA A 125 5.48 -13.79 -17.08
C ALA A 125 7.00 -13.95 -16.85
N PRO A 126 7.86 -13.92 -17.90
CA PRO A 126 9.31 -13.85 -17.73
C PRO A 126 9.78 -12.64 -16.91
N TRP A 127 9.15 -11.47 -17.06
CA TRP A 127 9.50 -10.25 -16.31
C TRP A 127 9.26 -10.39 -14.81
N LEU A 128 8.16 -11.04 -14.43
CA LEU A 128 7.81 -11.28 -13.03
C LEU A 128 8.52 -12.50 -12.43
N HIS A 129 9.19 -13.31 -13.25
CA HIS A 129 9.86 -14.53 -12.81
C HIS A 129 10.89 -14.29 -11.69
N PRO A 130 11.82 -13.31 -11.79
CA PRO A 130 12.79 -13.08 -10.71
C PRO A 130 12.10 -12.68 -9.40
N LEU A 131 11.04 -11.86 -9.49
CA LEU A 131 10.28 -11.43 -8.31
C LEU A 131 9.63 -12.62 -7.59
N PHE A 132 9.09 -13.59 -8.34
CA PHE A 132 8.41 -14.73 -7.75
C PHE A 132 9.32 -15.88 -7.34
N ASN A 133 10.44 -16.10 -8.04
CA ASN A 133 11.25 -17.30 -7.88
C ASN A 133 12.59 -17.04 -7.20
N GLU A 134 13.09 -15.79 -7.20
CA GLU A 134 14.37 -15.43 -6.57
C GLU A 134 14.17 -14.62 -5.29
N ILE A 135 13.21 -13.68 -5.30
CA ILE A 135 12.90 -12.81 -4.14
C ILE A 135 11.91 -13.48 -3.21
N LEU A 136 10.76 -13.92 -3.73
CA LEU A 136 9.78 -14.67 -2.95
C LEU A 136 10.12 -16.15 -2.93
N GLN A 137 11.23 -16.51 -2.30
CA GLN A 137 11.52 -17.91 -2.07
C GLN A 137 10.42 -18.49 -1.18
N GLN A 138 9.55 -19.30 -1.77
CA GLN A 138 8.50 -20.01 -1.04
C GLN A 138 9.12 -21.16 -0.23
N ASP A 139 10.04 -20.85 0.67
CA ASP A 139 10.45 -21.82 1.67
C ASP A 139 9.51 -21.66 2.87
N GLU A 140 8.47 -22.49 2.92
CA GLU A 140 7.47 -22.55 4.01
C GLU A 140 8.10 -22.74 5.40
N LYS A 141 9.41 -22.99 5.49
CA LYS A 141 10.16 -23.20 6.72
C LYS A 141 11.03 -22.02 7.16
N SER A 142 11.13 -20.95 6.37
CA SER A 142 11.97 -19.82 6.77
C SER A 142 11.20 -18.82 7.66
N PRO A 143 11.77 -18.40 8.80
CA PRO A 143 11.22 -17.30 9.60
C PRO A 143 11.31 -15.92 8.90
N THR A 144 11.79 -15.84 7.65
CA THR A 144 12.10 -14.60 6.92
C THR A 144 11.00 -14.06 6.02
N VAL A 145 9.78 -14.61 6.05
CA VAL A 145 8.66 -14.17 5.18
C VAL A 145 8.42 -12.65 5.24
N SER A 146 8.72 -11.99 6.36
CA SER A 146 8.67 -10.51 6.48
C SER A 146 9.70 -9.79 5.60
N GLN A 147 10.92 -10.31 5.51
CA GLN A 147 12.04 -9.67 4.79
C GLN A 147 11.82 -9.65 3.27
N ASP A 148 11.19 -10.70 2.74
CA ASP A 148 10.95 -10.81 1.30
C ASP A 148 9.89 -9.80 0.85
N TYR A 149 8.84 -9.61 1.66
CA TYR A 149 7.82 -8.59 1.40
C TYR A 149 8.32 -7.17 1.61
N GLU A 150 9.23 -6.93 2.57
CA GLU A 150 9.91 -5.63 2.70
C GLU A 150 10.72 -5.30 1.45
N THR A 151 11.43 -6.28 0.88
CA THR A 151 12.18 -6.11 -0.38
C THR A 151 11.25 -5.76 -1.54
N ILE A 152 10.09 -6.41 -1.63
CA ILE A 152 9.06 -6.06 -2.63
C ILE A 152 8.52 -4.65 -2.41
N ALA A 153 8.29 -4.24 -1.16
CA ALA A 153 7.83 -2.90 -0.82
C ALA A 153 8.79 -1.84 -1.37
N LEU A 154 10.09 -2.07 -1.19
CA LEU A 154 11.15 -1.18 -1.69
C LEU A 154 11.18 -1.15 -3.22
N ILE A 155 11.10 -2.31 -3.88
CA ILE A 155 11.05 -2.39 -5.34
C ILE A 155 9.83 -1.63 -5.88
N GLY A 156 8.66 -1.87 -5.29
CA GLY A 156 7.41 -1.21 -5.67
C GLY A 156 7.46 0.30 -5.46
N ALA A 157 8.01 0.75 -4.33
CA ALA A 157 8.19 2.17 -4.01
C ALA A 157 9.20 2.85 -4.94
N ILE A 158 10.29 2.18 -5.33
CA ILE A 158 11.28 2.71 -6.27
C ILE A 158 10.66 2.83 -7.67
N ARG A 159 9.91 1.82 -8.11
CA ARG A 159 9.26 1.82 -9.44
C ARG A 159 8.12 2.83 -9.54
N ARG A 160 7.40 3.06 -8.44
CA ARG A 160 6.25 3.98 -8.37
C ARG A 160 6.32 4.82 -7.08
N PRO A 161 7.10 5.90 -7.07
CA PRO A 161 7.28 6.73 -5.86
C PRO A 161 5.98 7.35 -5.36
N ASN A 162 5.04 7.67 -6.26
CA ASN A 162 3.74 8.27 -5.91
C ASN A 162 2.90 7.41 -4.95
N ILE A 163 3.06 6.08 -5.00
CA ILE A 163 2.39 5.14 -4.09
C ILE A 163 3.39 4.41 -3.19
N GLY A 164 4.63 4.89 -3.08
CA GLY A 164 5.66 4.25 -2.27
C GLY A 164 5.28 4.19 -0.79
N ALA A 165 4.66 5.25 -0.27
CA ALA A 165 4.14 5.27 1.10
C ALA A 165 3.04 4.20 1.32
N LEU A 166 2.20 3.94 0.31
CA LEU A 166 1.19 2.89 0.35
C LEU A 166 1.83 1.50 0.38
N TRP A 167 2.93 1.27 -0.35
CA TRP A 167 3.68 0.01 -0.27
C TRP A 167 4.19 -0.28 1.13
N ILE A 168 4.77 0.72 1.80
CA ILE A 168 5.28 0.57 3.16
C ILE A 168 4.14 0.24 4.14
N GLY A 169 3.01 0.96 4.05
CA GLY A 169 1.83 0.69 4.88
C GLY A 169 1.19 -0.68 4.59
N ALA A 170 1.08 -1.06 3.32
CA ALA A 170 0.52 -2.34 2.90
C ALA A 170 1.37 -3.52 3.41
N VAL A 171 2.69 -3.42 3.36
CA VAL A 171 3.58 -4.48 3.86
C VAL A 171 3.57 -4.51 5.39
N ALA A 172 3.65 -3.35 6.05
CA ALA A 172 3.54 -3.28 7.51
C ALA A 172 2.22 -3.85 8.05
N GLY A 173 1.11 -3.64 7.33
CA GLY A 173 -0.20 -4.21 7.64
C GLY A 173 -0.39 -5.68 7.26
N GLY A 174 0.53 -6.28 6.51
CA GLY A 174 0.42 -7.67 6.05
C GLY A 174 -0.47 -7.87 4.82
N LEU A 175 -0.66 -6.86 3.98
CA LEU A 175 -1.39 -6.94 2.72
C LEU A 175 -0.58 -7.56 1.58
N ALA A 176 0.76 -7.51 1.67
CA ALA A 176 1.68 -7.95 0.61
C ALA A 176 1.39 -9.36 0.03
N PRO A 177 1.06 -10.40 0.83
CA PRO A 177 0.71 -11.71 0.28
C PRO A 177 -0.50 -11.68 -0.65
N LYS A 178 -1.49 -10.81 -0.38
CA LYS A 178 -2.68 -10.66 -1.22
C LYS A 178 -2.35 -9.96 -2.53
N VAL A 179 -1.48 -8.93 -2.49
CA VAL A 179 -0.96 -8.25 -3.68
C VAL A 179 -0.25 -9.27 -4.57
N VAL A 180 0.70 -10.03 -4.02
CA VAL A 180 1.44 -11.08 -4.74
C VAL A 180 0.51 -12.14 -5.33
N LYS A 181 -0.45 -12.63 -4.53
CA LYS A 181 -1.44 -13.61 -5.01
C LYS A 181 -2.23 -13.07 -6.19
N LYS A 182 -2.62 -11.79 -6.15
CA LYS A 182 -3.37 -11.13 -7.23
C LYS A 182 -2.53 -11.00 -8.51
N ILE A 183 -1.26 -10.63 -8.42
CA ILE A 183 -0.36 -10.54 -9.58
C ILE A 183 -0.13 -11.92 -10.22
N ARG A 184 -0.10 -12.99 -9.41
CA ARG A 184 0.00 -14.38 -9.93
C ARG A 184 -1.27 -14.84 -10.66
N THR A 185 -2.39 -14.13 -10.57
CA THR A 185 -3.60 -14.49 -11.31
C THR A 185 -3.51 -14.07 -12.78
N VAL A 186 -4.22 -14.79 -13.65
CA VAL A 186 -4.20 -14.60 -15.12
C VAL A 186 -4.79 -13.25 -15.55
N TYR A 187 -5.57 -12.59 -14.68
CA TYR A 187 -6.24 -11.34 -15.01
C TYR A 187 -5.38 -10.15 -14.60
N PRO A 188 -5.00 -9.27 -15.55
CA PRO A 188 -4.26 -8.07 -15.19
C PRO A 188 -5.10 -7.21 -14.23
N PRO A 189 -4.49 -6.67 -13.17
CA PRO A 189 -5.14 -5.76 -12.25
C PRO A 189 -5.58 -4.51 -13.03
N LEU A 190 -6.89 -4.31 -13.19
CA LEU A 190 -7.43 -3.18 -13.91
C LEU A 190 -8.62 -2.59 -13.18
N ASP A 191 -8.53 -1.30 -12.92
CA ASP A 191 -9.66 -0.44 -12.57
C ASP A 191 -9.57 0.87 -13.35
N VAL A 192 -10.71 1.32 -13.86
CA VAL A 192 -10.83 2.51 -14.70
C VAL A 192 -10.53 3.79 -13.91
N ILE A 193 -10.68 3.76 -12.58
CA ILE A 193 -10.58 4.93 -11.71
C ILE A 193 -9.18 5.04 -11.07
N SER A 194 -8.46 3.93 -10.95
CA SER A 194 -7.19 3.81 -10.25
C SER A 194 -6.06 4.59 -10.90
N PHE A 195 -5.82 4.43 -12.20
CA PHE A 195 -4.75 5.15 -12.89
C PHE A 195 -4.95 6.67 -12.88
N PRO A 196 -6.13 7.22 -13.22
CA PRO A 196 -6.39 8.67 -13.13
C PRO A 196 -6.18 9.25 -11.73
N ARG A 197 -6.43 8.46 -10.68
CA ARG A 197 -6.26 8.90 -9.28
C ARG A 197 -4.84 8.75 -8.77
N THR A 198 -4.11 7.73 -9.19
CA THR A 198 -2.77 7.44 -8.66
C THR A 198 -1.64 7.91 -9.56
N GLY A 199 -1.94 8.24 -10.81
CA GLY A 199 -0.94 8.48 -11.85
C GLY A 199 -0.05 7.26 -12.10
N CYS A 200 -0.41 6.08 -11.56
CA CYS A 200 0.38 4.86 -11.63
C CYS A 200 -0.31 3.87 -12.58
N PRO A 201 0.27 3.61 -13.76
CA PRO A 201 -0.28 2.62 -14.68
C PRO A 201 -0.34 1.25 -14.00
N GLN A 202 -1.49 0.59 -14.12
CA GLN A 202 -1.76 -0.72 -13.53
C GLN A 202 -1.37 -1.85 -14.48
N ALA A 203 -1.56 -1.62 -15.78
CA ALA A 203 -1.18 -2.53 -16.85
C ALA A 203 -0.97 -1.79 -18.17
N PHE A 204 -0.60 -2.52 -19.23
CA PHE A 204 -0.42 -1.98 -20.57
C PHE A 204 -1.66 -1.29 -21.15
N MET A 205 -2.86 -1.65 -20.67
CA MET A 205 -4.11 -1.04 -21.12
C MET A 205 -4.30 0.40 -20.64
N ASP A 206 -3.59 0.83 -19.59
CA ASP A 206 -3.65 2.22 -19.11
C ASP A 206 -2.83 3.20 -19.99
N ILE A 207 -2.01 2.67 -20.91
CA ILE A 207 -1.12 3.48 -21.73
C ILE A 207 -1.72 3.64 -23.12
N GLN A 208 -2.19 4.85 -23.42
CA GLN A 208 -2.69 5.18 -24.75
C GLN A 208 -1.55 5.08 -25.77
N GLY A 209 -1.77 4.36 -26.87
CA GLY A 209 -0.86 4.38 -28.02
C GLY A 209 0.43 3.55 -27.88
N SER A 210 0.60 2.75 -26.83
CA SER A 210 1.84 2.00 -26.53
C SER A 210 1.57 0.52 -26.31
N GLY A 211 1.14 -0.17 -27.36
CA GLY A 211 1.04 -1.63 -27.35
C GLY A 211 1.04 -2.21 -28.75
N PRO A 212 1.17 -3.54 -28.92
CA PRO A 212 1.19 -4.18 -30.23
C PRO A 212 -0.06 -3.90 -31.10
N TYR A 213 -1.12 -3.35 -30.51
CA TYR A 213 -2.38 -2.97 -31.17
C TYR A 213 -2.32 -1.60 -31.87
N THR A 214 -1.27 -0.81 -31.68
CA THR A 214 -1.06 0.45 -32.40
C THR A 214 -0.09 0.23 -33.55
N TYR A 215 -0.62 -0.05 -34.73
CA TYR A 215 0.15 -0.04 -35.96
C TYR A 215 0.03 1.34 -36.63
N GLY A 216 1.15 2.06 -36.74
CA GLY A 216 1.22 3.38 -37.39
C GLY A 216 0.93 4.57 -36.45
N SER A 217 -0.33 4.99 -36.34
CA SER A 217 -0.75 6.20 -35.61
C SER A 217 -1.19 5.90 -34.17
N PRO A 218 -0.73 6.65 -33.14
CA PRO A 218 -1.18 6.46 -31.76
C PRO A 218 -2.67 6.77 -31.53
N LYS A 219 -3.38 7.28 -32.55
CA LYS A 219 -4.82 7.58 -32.53
C LYS A 219 -5.69 6.53 -33.23
N GLN A 220 -5.10 5.49 -33.81
CA GLN A 220 -5.84 4.44 -34.52
C GLN A 220 -5.52 3.06 -33.96
N ILE A 221 -6.57 2.29 -33.69
CA ILE A 221 -6.49 0.87 -33.33
C ILE A 221 -6.73 0.12 -34.63
N SER A 222 -5.72 -0.57 -35.15
CA SER A 222 -5.91 -1.46 -36.31
C SER A 222 -6.41 -2.81 -35.81
N ARG A 223 -7.60 -3.23 -36.25
CA ARG A 223 -7.99 -4.64 -36.19
C ARG A 223 -7.57 -5.28 -37.51
N PRO A 224 -6.56 -6.18 -37.54
CA PRO A 224 -6.20 -6.91 -38.76
C PRO A 224 -7.28 -7.91 -39.22
N ASP A 225 -8.35 -8.06 -38.43
CA ASP A 225 -9.47 -8.98 -38.60
C ASP A 225 -10.75 -8.32 -39.16
N VAL A 226 -10.63 -7.18 -39.87
CA VAL A 226 -11.70 -6.58 -40.70
C VAL A 226 -11.18 -6.21 -42.09
#